data_AF-A0A1H2YX16-F1
#
_entry.id   AF-A0A1H2YX16-F1
#
_cell.length_a   1.000
_cell.length_b   1.000
_cell.length_c   1.000
_cell.angle_alpha   90.00
_cell.angle_beta   90.00
_cell.angle_gamma   90.00
#
_symmetry.space_group_name_H-M   'P 1'
#
loop_
_entity.id
_entity.type
_entity.pdbx_description
1 polymer ?
#
loop_
_entity_poly.entity_id
_entity_poly.type
_entity_poly.pdbx_seq_one_letter_code
_entity_poly.pdbx_strand_id
1 'polypeptide(L)' 'MARPLRIEFAGALYHVTVRGYARKDIYHDDIDRQQFLLLLQNTFNRYD' A
#
# COMPACT_ATOMS: atom_id res chain seq x y z
N MET A 1 -2.70 7.58 -22.66
CA MET A 1 -1.98 6.29 -22.69
C MET A 1 -2.74 5.29 -21.84
N ALA A 2 -2.98 4.08 -22.35
CA ALA A 2 -3.60 3.02 -21.57
C ALA A 2 -2.62 2.53 -20.50
N ARG A 3 -3.09 2.35 -19.27
CA ARG A 3 -2.28 1.71 -18.22
C ARG A 3 -2.15 0.22 -18.55
N PRO A 4 -0.96 -0.40 -18.38
CA PRO A 4 -0.80 -1.84 -18.53
C PRO A 4 -1.78 -2.61 -17.65
N LEU A 5 -2.21 -3.79 -18.12
CA LEU A 5 -3.09 -4.67 -17.35
C LEU A 5 -2.37 -5.09 -16.05
N ARG A 6 -3.08 -5.05 -14.92
CA ARG A 6 -2.61 -5.66 -13.68
C ARG A 6 -2.96 -7.14 -13.74
N ILE A 7 -1.94 -7.98 -13.94
CA ILE A 7 -2.11 -9.42 -14.09
C ILE A 7 -2.23 -10.04 -12.69
N GLU A 8 -3.32 -10.77 -12.45
CA GLU A 8 -3.63 -11.41 -11.18
C GLU A 8 -3.57 -12.94 -11.32
N PHE A 9 -2.84 -13.64 -10.45
CA PHE A 9 -2.75 -15.11 -10.44
C PHE A 9 -2.50 -15.63 -9.02
N ALA A 10 -3.00 -16.84 -8.74
CA ALA A 10 -2.92 -17.44 -7.41
C ALA A 10 -1.46 -17.71 -7.00
N GLY A 11 -1.11 -17.37 -5.75
CA GLY A 11 0.24 -17.56 -5.20
C GLY A 11 1.31 -16.60 -5.75
N ALA A 12 0.92 -15.59 -6.53
CA ALA A 12 1.83 -14.56 -7.02
C ALA A 12 2.41 -13.70 -5.89
N LEU A 13 3.63 -13.23 -6.09
CA LEU A 13 4.21 -12.16 -5.27
C LEU A 13 4.10 -10.82 -6.01
N TYR A 14 3.45 -9.84 -5.37
CA TYR A 14 3.29 -8.50 -5.92
C TYR A 14 4.17 -7.49 -5.18
N HIS A 15 4.86 -6.63 -5.95
CA HIS A 15 5.51 -5.44 -5.40
C HIS A 15 4.52 -4.27 -5.43
N VAL A 16 4.04 -3.87 -4.26
CA VAL A 16 3.17 -2.70 -4.10
C VAL A 16 3.98 -1.53 -3.57
N THR A 17 3.95 -0.40 -4.28
CA THR A 17 4.62 0.84 -3.86
C THR A 17 3.61 1.97 -3.76
N VAL A 18 3.80 2.83 -2.76
CA VAL A 18 3.06 4.07 -2.59
C VAL A 18 4.00 5.27 -2.69
N ARG A 19 3.48 6.42 -3.09
CA ARG A 19 4.20 7.69 -3.14
C ARG A 19 3.32 8.77 -2.54
N GLY A 20 3.90 9.65 -1.73
CA GLY A 20 3.20 10.82 -1.21
C GLY A 20 2.78 11.79 -2.32
N TYR A 21 1.69 12.51 -2.08
CA TYR A 21 1.21 13.53 -2.99
C TYR A 21 2.31 14.58 -3.22
N ALA A 22 2.53 14.97 -4.49
CA ALA A 22 3.58 15.91 -4.87
C ALA A 22 5.00 15.54 -4.36
N ARG A 23 5.31 14.23 -4.23
CA ARG A 23 6.59 13.71 -3.68
C ARG A 23 6.86 14.13 -2.23
N LYS A 24 5.83 14.56 -1.50
CA LYS A 24 5.94 14.78 -0.06
C LYS A 24 6.15 13.46 0.66
N ASP A 25 6.61 13.57 1.90
CA ASP A 25 6.67 12.44 2.82
C ASP A 25 5.28 11.83 2.98
N ILE A 26 5.24 10.50 3.09
CA ILE A 26 3.99 9.74 3.22
C ILE A 26 3.46 9.86 4.65
N TYR A 27 4.38 9.92 5.62
CA TYR A 27 4.08 10.00 7.04
C TYR A 27 4.54 11.35 7.57
N HIS A 28 3.76 11.93 8.46
CA HIS A 28 4.13 13.18 9.14
C HIS A 28 5.19 12.94 10.22
N ASP A 29 5.03 11.85 10.96
CA ASP A 29 5.93 11.42 12.03
C ASP A 29 5.87 9.89 12.21
N ASP A 30 6.58 9.38 13.22
CA ASP A 30 6.59 7.95 13.53
C ASP A 30 5.25 7.44 14.06
N ILE A 31 4.46 8.26 14.76
CA ILE A 31 3.16 7.87 15.32
C ILE A 31 2.16 7.67 14.18
N ASP A 32 2.11 8.61 13.24
CA ASP A 32 1.31 8.54 12.01
C ASP A 32 1.68 7.29 11.19
N ARG A 33 2.98 7.01 11.04
CA ARG A 33 3.44 5.76 10.39
C ARG A 33 2.91 4.51 11.09
N GLN A 34 2.98 4.45 12.42
CA GLN A 34 2.47 3.29 13.17
C GLN A 34 0.96 3.14 13.00
N GLN A 35 0.20 4.23 13.02
CA GLN A 35 -1.24 4.21 12.77
C GLN A 35 -1.58 3.68 11.38
N PHE A 36 -0.84 4.11 10.36
CA PHE A 36 -1.01 3.59 9.00
C PHE A 36 -0.71 2.08 8.91
N LEU A 37 0.36 1.61 9.54
CA LEU A 37 0.70 0.17 9.56
C LEU A 37 -0.36 -0.67 10.27
N LEU A 38 -0.94 -0.16 11.37
CA LEU A 38 -2.07 -0.81 12.05
C LEU A 38 -3.30 -0.89 11.15
N LEU A 39 -3.61 0.18 10.41
CA LEU A 39 -4.71 0.18 9.44
C LEU A 39 -4.46 -0.84 8.31
N LEU A 40 -3.22 -0.92 7.82
CA LEU A 40 -2.83 -1.88 6.78
C LEU A 40 -3.00 -3.32 7.28
N GLN A 41 -2.56 -3.61 8.50
CA GLN A 41 -2.76 -4.93 9.12
C GLN A 41 -4.24 -5.27 9.28
N ASN A 42 -5.07 -4.33 9.74
CA ASN A 42 -6.51 -4.54 9.88
C ASN A 42 -7.19 -4.83 8.54
N THR A 43 -6.69 -4.22 7.46
CA THR A 43 -7.17 -4.46 6.10
C THR A 43 -6.78 -5.86 5.63
N PHE A 44 -5.52 -6.27 5.86
CA PHE A 44 -5.07 -7.63 5.57
C PHE A 44 -5.96 -8.66 6.27
N ASN A 45 -6.16 -8.53 7.58
CA ASN A 45 -7.01 -9.45 8.36
C ASN A 45 -8.47 -9.53 7.89
N ARG A 46 -8.96 -8.53 7.14
CA ARG A 46 -10.33 -8.48 6.63
C ARG A 46 -10.49 -9.15 5.26
N TYR A 47 -9.43 -9.17 4.45
CA TYR A 47 -9.49 -9.53 3.03
C TYR A 47 -8.58 -10.71 2.66
N ASP A 48 -7.76 -11.21 3.59
CA ASP A 48 -7.14 -12.54 3.52
C ASP A 48 -8.18 -13.62 3.84
#